data_AF-A0A7S0FCH2-F1
#
_entry.id   AF-A0A7S0FCH2-F1
#
_cell.length_a   1.000
_cell.length_b   1.000
_cell.length_c   1.000
_cell.angle_alpha   90.00
_cell.angle_beta   90.00
_cell.angle_gamma   90.00
#
_symmetry.space_group_name_H-M   'P 1'
#
loop_
_entity.id
_entity.type
_entity.pdbx_description
1 polymer ?
#
loop_
_entity_poly.entity_id
_entity_poly.type
_entity_poly.pdbx_seq_one_letter_code
_entity_poly.pdbx_strand_id
1 'polypeptide(L)'
;MEDQSGAPYLSHKPMKEAINRTVRELRLYQAKCQGSEAVWRGGAALGFMAPGGGGGDLVPAASREELRELEDRIYVLDRDLFSLVDADLARILSHVRLGEAHLATRIVAMQGAAKQAAVLIEESQLQRLECILPQAPEDRSVLSRQLLELKVRSDPLGVAKQLQEISTQHNNLVDAANQHSQYIEINVAGFRKLLKRHEKQIPQKFRSRHMPCLDFHRLVTHTSRQLLELTRQLGSVVADSWQLLSLAIDARGRTHTEAAAQASKLCRQRPELHEVKGLGPECEMVLHIQRQLKEPMNGQMIQLAANFNGPSPGFLYPKPAVPARGANAQHQHQHQHQQQTAPICKGPVVPIEGYGKADRSWILAANTAAEGDGILGMDMWRN
;
A
#
# COMPACT_ATOMS: atom_id res chain seq x y z
N MET A 1 11.82 17.12 8.52
CA MET A 1 10.70 16.18 8.69
C MET A 1 9.46 17.03 8.76
N GLU A 2 8.75 17.18 7.65
CA GLU A 2 7.40 17.74 7.70
C GLU A 2 6.54 16.76 8.50
N ASP A 3 5.94 17.30 9.55
CA ASP A 3 5.18 16.54 10.52
C ASP A 3 3.95 15.97 9.79
N GLN A 4 3.79 14.65 9.79
CA GLN A 4 2.59 13.98 9.25
C GLN A 4 1.32 14.30 10.08
N SER A 5 1.40 15.29 10.98
CA SER A 5 0.33 15.72 11.88
C SER A 5 -0.90 16.25 11.15
N GLY A 6 -0.81 16.55 9.85
CA GLY A 6 -1.94 16.95 9.00
C GLY A 6 -2.54 15.86 8.10
N ALA A 7 -1.95 14.66 8.02
CA ALA A 7 -2.47 13.62 7.12
C ALA A 7 -3.80 13.05 7.66
N PRO A 8 -4.85 12.88 6.82
CA PRO A 8 -6.11 12.34 7.29
C PRO A 8 -5.93 10.86 7.62
N TYR A 9 -6.08 10.48 8.88
CA TYR A 9 -6.11 9.08 9.29
C TYR A 9 -7.54 8.65 9.58
N LEU A 10 -7.73 7.33 9.65
CA LEU A 10 -8.95 6.74 10.20
C LEU A 10 -9.32 7.41 11.53
N SER A 11 -10.56 7.90 11.62
CA SER A 11 -11.17 8.55 12.78
C SER A 11 -11.46 7.53 13.88
N HIS A 12 -10.40 6.93 14.41
CA HIS A 12 -10.46 5.78 15.30
C HIS A 12 -11.29 6.04 16.57
N LYS A 13 -11.24 7.27 17.11
CA LYS A 13 -12.03 7.65 18.30
C LYS A 13 -13.54 7.70 18.00
N PRO A 14 -14.04 8.49 17.04
CA PRO A 14 -15.45 8.47 16.64
C PRO A 14 -15.97 7.07 16.30
N MET A 15 -15.22 6.29 15.53
CA MET A 15 -15.64 4.94 15.14
C MET A 15 -15.69 3.96 16.32
N LYS A 16 -14.72 4.03 17.23
CA LYS A 16 -14.73 3.25 18.47
C LYS A 16 -15.92 3.61 19.35
N GLU A 17 -16.27 4.89 19.44
CA GLU A 17 -17.43 5.37 20.18
C GLU A 17 -18.73 4.86 19.54
N ALA A 18 -18.86 4.94 18.21
CA ALA A 18 -20.01 4.40 17.49
C ALA A 18 -20.20 2.89 17.76
N ILE A 19 -19.15 2.08 17.61
CA ILE A 19 -19.20 0.65 17.93
C ILE A 19 -19.61 0.40 19.39
N ASN A 20 -19.03 1.16 20.34
CA ASN A 20 -19.37 1.01 21.75
C ASN A 20 -20.82 1.37 22.05
N ARG A 21 -21.40 2.36 21.36
CA ARG A 21 -22.84 2.71 21.47
C ARG A 21 -23.69 1.56 20.96
N THR A 22 -23.39 1.01 19.78
CA THR A 22 -24.11 -0.15 19.24
C THR A 22 -24.06 -1.36 20.17
N VAL A 23 -22.89 -1.64 20.77
CA VAL A 23 -22.73 -2.73 21.74
C VAL A 23 -23.55 -2.53 23.01
N ARG A 24 -23.75 -1.28 23.46
CA ARG A 24 -24.61 -1.00 24.62
C ARG A 24 -26.07 -1.31 24.30
N GLU A 25 -26.57 -0.85 23.15
CA GLU A 25 -27.94 -1.15 22.70
C GLU A 25 -28.15 -2.66 22.49
N LEU A 26 -27.16 -3.36 21.93
CA LEU A 26 -27.18 -4.82 21.79
C LEU A 26 -27.32 -5.55 23.13
N ARG A 27 -26.61 -5.09 24.18
CA ARG A 27 -26.73 -5.67 25.53
C ARG A 27 -28.10 -5.41 26.15
N LEU A 28 -28.67 -4.23 25.92
CA LEU A 28 -30.04 -3.92 26.36
C LEU A 28 -31.07 -4.82 25.65
N TYR A 29 -30.94 -5.00 24.34
CA TYR A 29 -31.75 -5.93 23.56
C TYR A 29 -31.63 -7.36 24.11
N GLN A 30 -30.41 -7.86 24.34
CA GLN A 30 -30.18 -9.20 24.87
C GLN A 30 -30.78 -9.40 26.27
N ALA A 31 -30.65 -8.42 27.17
CA ALA A 31 -31.23 -8.48 28.50
C ALA A 31 -32.77 -8.55 28.45
N LYS A 32 -33.41 -7.76 27.57
CA LYS A 32 -34.87 -7.80 27.36
C LYS A 32 -35.36 -9.12 26.77
N CYS A 33 -34.62 -9.71 25.83
CA CYS A 33 -34.94 -11.04 25.30
C CYS A 33 -34.86 -12.12 26.38
N GLN A 34 -33.81 -12.13 27.20
CA GLN A 34 -33.64 -13.10 28.28
C GLN A 34 -34.73 -12.98 29.35
N GLY A 35 -35.12 -11.76 29.72
CA GLY A 35 -36.25 -11.53 30.62
C GLY A 35 -37.57 -12.07 30.08
N SER A 36 -37.81 -11.92 28.78
CA SER A 36 -39.01 -12.45 28.12
C SER A 36 -39.02 -13.99 28.11
N GLU A 37 -37.91 -14.64 27.75
CA GLU A 37 -37.80 -16.12 27.78
C GLU A 37 -37.96 -16.71 29.18
N ALA A 38 -37.42 -16.05 30.21
CA ALA A 38 -37.55 -16.49 31.59
C ALA A 38 -39.02 -16.51 32.07
N VAL A 39 -39.82 -15.51 31.69
CA VAL A 39 -41.26 -15.46 31.98
C VAL A 39 -42.01 -16.62 31.33
N TRP A 40 -41.70 -16.92 30.05
CA TRP A 40 -42.32 -18.05 29.34
C TRP A 40 -41.95 -19.42 29.93
N ARG A 41 -40.67 -19.64 30.30
CA ARG A 41 -40.26 -20.90 30.94
C ARG A 41 -40.76 -21.04 32.37
N GLY A 42 -40.79 -19.95 33.14
CA GLY A 42 -41.27 -19.94 34.52
C GLY A 42 -42.78 -20.16 34.64
N GLY A 43 -43.56 -19.61 33.71
CA GLY A 43 -45.02 -19.78 33.67
C GLY A 43 -45.50 -21.20 33.44
N ALA A 44 -44.69 -22.05 32.79
CA ALA A 44 -45.02 -23.46 32.57
C ALA A 44 -44.69 -24.36 33.78
N ALA A 45 -43.82 -23.92 34.69
CA ALA A 45 -43.35 -24.73 35.82
C ALA A 45 -44.03 -24.43 37.17
N LEU A 46 -44.78 -23.33 37.28
CA LEU A 46 -45.34 -22.82 38.54
C LEU A 46 -46.83 -23.17 38.79
N GLY A 47 -47.24 -24.36 38.37
CA GLY A 47 -48.43 -25.02 38.90
C GLY A 47 -48.28 -25.52 40.35
N PHE A 48 -47.13 -25.30 40.99
CA PHE A 48 -46.86 -25.71 42.38
C PHE A 48 -46.71 -24.50 43.29
N MET A 49 -47.71 -24.31 44.15
CA MET A 49 -47.84 -23.22 45.11
C MET A 49 -46.66 -23.19 46.10
N ALA A 50 -45.79 -22.18 45.98
CA ALA A 50 -44.87 -21.79 47.04
C ALA A 50 -45.29 -20.42 47.61
N PRO A 51 -46.05 -20.37 48.71
CA PRO A 51 -46.42 -19.12 49.37
C PRO A 51 -45.30 -18.72 50.33
N GLY A 52 -44.51 -17.70 50.00
CA GLY A 52 -43.45 -17.27 50.92
C GLY A 52 -42.53 -16.16 50.42
N GLY A 53 -43.06 -14.94 50.32
CA GLY A 53 -42.38 -13.70 50.70
C GLY A 53 -40.94 -13.47 50.21
N GLY A 54 -40.81 -12.90 49.01
CA GLY A 54 -39.61 -12.18 48.59
C GLY A 54 -39.97 -11.28 47.42
N GLY A 55 -40.28 -10.01 47.70
CA GLY A 55 -40.65 -9.00 46.69
C GLY A 55 -39.45 -8.60 45.82
N GLY A 56 -38.95 -9.54 45.02
CA GLY A 56 -38.02 -9.23 43.94
C GLY A 56 -38.78 -8.50 42.84
N ASP A 57 -38.38 -7.28 42.54
CA ASP A 57 -38.90 -6.51 41.40
C ASP A 57 -38.76 -7.34 40.13
N LEU A 58 -39.86 -7.97 39.71
CA LEU A 58 -39.97 -8.67 38.45
C LEU A 58 -39.86 -7.61 37.35
N VAL A 59 -38.72 -7.58 36.66
CA VAL A 59 -38.54 -6.73 35.48
C VAL A 59 -39.64 -7.11 34.48
N PRO A 60 -40.52 -6.18 34.08
CA PRO A 60 -41.62 -6.49 33.17
C PRO A 60 -41.08 -7.04 31.85
N ALA A 61 -41.70 -8.10 31.35
CA ALA A 61 -41.36 -8.66 30.05
C ALA A 61 -41.48 -7.56 28.98
N ALA A 62 -40.41 -7.35 28.22
CA ALA A 62 -40.40 -6.35 27.17
C ALA A 62 -41.46 -6.69 26.11
N SER A 63 -42.24 -5.70 25.69
CA SER A 63 -43.18 -5.89 24.60
C SER A 63 -42.44 -6.21 23.29
N ARG A 64 -43.11 -6.90 22.36
CA ARG A 64 -42.56 -7.19 21.03
C ARG A 64 -42.21 -5.90 20.26
N GLU A 65 -42.95 -4.83 20.52
CA GLU A 65 -42.73 -3.51 19.94
C GLU A 65 -41.43 -2.88 20.46
N GLU A 66 -41.19 -2.93 21.78
CA GLU A 66 -39.93 -2.44 22.37
C GLU A 66 -38.70 -3.16 21.84
N LEU A 67 -38.79 -4.48 21.60
CA LEU A 67 -37.70 -5.24 21.00
C LEU A 67 -37.43 -4.76 19.58
N ARG A 68 -38.49 -4.55 18.77
CA ARG A 68 -38.36 -4.05 17.40
C ARG A 68 -37.73 -2.66 17.33
N GLU A 69 -38.14 -1.75 18.22
CA GLU A 69 -37.52 -0.42 18.32
C GLU A 69 -36.03 -0.47 18.68
N LEU A 70 -35.61 -1.44 19.51
CA LEU A 70 -34.19 -1.67 19.79
C LEU A 70 -33.46 -2.22 18.57
N GLU A 71 -34.06 -3.16 17.83
CA GLU A 71 -33.48 -3.67 16.57
C GLU A 71 -33.26 -2.54 15.56
N ASP A 72 -34.27 -1.68 15.38
CA ASP A 72 -34.21 -0.52 14.47
C ASP A 72 -33.13 0.49 14.93
N ARG A 73 -33.04 0.78 16.23
CA ARG A 73 -31.97 1.65 16.77
C ARG A 73 -30.58 1.08 16.54
N ILE A 74 -30.38 -0.22 16.77
CA ILE A 74 -29.10 -0.90 16.52
C ILE A 74 -28.73 -0.78 15.03
N TYR A 75 -29.71 -0.99 14.14
CA TYR A 75 -29.51 -0.89 12.70
C TYR A 75 -29.12 0.53 12.26
N VAL A 76 -29.76 1.56 12.81
CA VAL A 76 -29.42 2.97 12.54
C VAL A 76 -28.01 3.29 13.01
N LEU A 77 -27.63 2.88 14.23
CA LEU A 77 -26.26 3.10 14.75
C LEU A 77 -25.19 2.39 13.90
N ASP A 78 -25.49 1.20 13.39
CA ASP A 78 -24.59 0.47 12.49
C ASP A 78 -24.44 1.21 11.15
N ARG A 79 -25.54 1.71 10.59
CA ARG A 79 -25.52 2.53 9.37
C ARG A 79 -24.70 3.81 9.57
N ASP A 80 -24.85 4.48 10.71
CA ASP A 80 -24.11 5.71 11.03
C ASP A 80 -22.61 5.44 11.16
N LEU A 81 -22.20 4.31 11.75
CA LEU A 81 -20.81 3.86 11.76
C LEU A 81 -20.26 3.74 10.34
N PHE A 82 -20.99 3.09 9.43
CA PHE A 82 -20.52 2.93 8.06
C PHE A 82 -20.54 4.24 7.25
N SER A 83 -21.42 5.18 7.57
CA SER A 83 -21.35 6.53 7.01
C SER A 83 -20.04 7.25 7.43
N LEU A 84 -19.57 7.04 8.67
CA LEU A 84 -18.26 7.56 9.10
C LEU A 84 -17.10 6.87 8.37
N VAL A 85 -17.21 5.55 8.16
CA VAL A 85 -16.23 4.76 7.40
C VAL A 85 -16.10 5.28 5.97
N ASP A 86 -17.22 5.51 5.28
CA ASP A 86 -17.21 6.02 3.91
C ASP A 86 -16.60 7.42 3.82
N ALA A 87 -16.93 8.30 4.77
CA ALA A 87 -16.36 9.64 4.85
C ALA A 87 -14.85 9.62 5.06
N ASP A 88 -14.35 8.77 5.97
CA ASP A 88 -12.92 8.59 6.18
C ASP A 88 -12.23 7.99 4.95
N LEU A 89 -12.84 6.97 4.35
CA LEU A 89 -12.31 6.31 3.16
C LEU A 89 -12.16 7.31 2.01
N ALA A 90 -13.16 8.17 1.78
CA ALA A 90 -13.10 9.22 0.76
C ALA A 90 -11.95 10.21 1.02
N ARG A 91 -11.77 10.67 2.27
CA ARG A 91 -10.69 11.59 2.63
C ARG A 91 -9.30 10.97 2.46
N ILE A 92 -9.13 9.72 2.91
CA ILE A 92 -7.88 8.98 2.79
C ILE A 92 -7.57 8.72 1.31
N LEU A 93 -8.54 8.28 0.50
CA LEU A 93 -8.36 8.08 -0.94
C LEU A 93 -7.94 9.37 -1.65
N SER A 94 -8.54 10.51 -1.28
CA SER A 94 -8.14 11.81 -1.82
C SER A 94 -6.67 12.12 -1.49
N HIS A 95 -6.22 11.84 -0.26
CA HIS A 95 -4.82 12.03 0.13
C HIS A 95 -3.88 11.05 -0.58
N VAL A 96 -4.28 9.79 -0.77
CA VAL A 96 -3.50 8.81 -1.54
C VAL A 96 -3.30 9.30 -2.98
N ARG A 97 -4.34 9.80 -3.63
CA ARG A 97 -4.24 10.35 -5.00
C ARG A 97 -3.33 11.57 -5.07
N LEU A 98 -3.36 12.44 -4.07
CA LEU A 98 -2.45 13.57 -3.98
C LEU A 98 -0.98 13.10 -3.84
N GLY A 99 -0.74 12.10 -2.99
CA GLY A 99 0.58 11.48 -2.86
C GLY A 99 1.07 10.84 -4.17
N GLU A 100 0.19 10.16 -4.91
CA GLU A 100 0.49 9.61 -6.22
C GLU A 100 0.88 10.69 -7.24
N ALA A 101 0.11 11.79 -7.31
CA ALA A 101 0.41 12.91 -8.20
C ALA A 101 1.78 13.53 -7.86
N HIS A 102 2.08 13.71 -6.57
CA HIS A 102 3.37 14.22 -6.12
C HIS A 102 4.55 13.31 -6.51
N LEU A 103 4.40 12.00 -6.31
CA LEU A 103 5.41 11.01 -6.72
C LEU A 103 5.59 11.01 -8.24
N ALA A 104 4.50 11.08 -9.01
CA ALA A 104 4.56 11.14 -10.47
C ALA A 104 5.34 12.37 -10.96
N THR A 105 5.05 13.56 -10.42
CA THR A 105 5.79 14.79 -10.75
C THR A 105 7.29 14.67 -10.45
N ARG A 106 7.65 14.09 -9.30
CA ARG A 106 9.06 13.86 -8.94
C ARG A 106 9.75 12.86 -9.86
N ILE A 107 9.06 11.79 -10.26
CA ILE A 107 9.55 10.81 -11.22
C ILE A 107 9.82 11.49 -12.57
N VAL A 108 8.88 12.30 -13.08
CA VAL A 108 9.05 13.03 -14.34
C VAL A 108 10.24 13.99 -14.28
N ALA A 109 10.38 14.75 -13.18
CA ALA A 109 11.52 15.64 -12.99
C ALA A 109 12.86 14.88 -12.98
N MET A 110 12.93 13.76 -12.25
CA MET A 110 14.13 12.91 -12.20
C MET A 110 14.45 12.29 -13.56
N GLN A 111 13.43 11.83 -14.30
CA GLN A 111 13.61 11.34 -15.67
C GLN A 111 14.15 12.43 -16.59
N GLY A 112 13.67 13.68 -16.45
CA GLY A 112 14.20 14.83 -17.17
C GLY A 112 15.68 15.07 -16.88
N ALA A 113 16.07 15.07 -15.61
CA ALA A 113 17.48 15.20 -15.20
C ALA A 113 18.35 14.05 -15.75
N ALA A 114 17.86 12.81 -15.67
CA ALA A 114 18.55 11.64 -16.21
C ALA A 114 18.71 11.70 -17.74
N LYS A 115 17.72 12.21 -18.47
CA LYS A 115 17.82 12.44 -19.92
C LYS A 115 18.89 13.49 -20.25
N GLN A 116 18.93 14.59 -19.51
CA GLN A 116 19.94 15.65 -19.69
C GLN A 116 21.37 15.14 -19.42
N ALA A 117 21.52 14.20 -18.48
CA ALA A 117 22.79 13.53 -18.18
C ALA A 117 23.14 12.39 -19.15
N ALA A 118 22.29 12.12 -20.17
CA ALA A 118 22.40 10.97 -21.07
C ALA A 118 22.40 9.60 -20.37
N VAL A 119 21.84 9.54 -19.15
CA VAL A 119 21.62 8.31 -18.38
C VAL A 119 20.39 7.57 -18.89
N LEU A 120 19.35 8.32 -19.24
CA LEU A 120 18.18 7.82 -19.95
C LEU A 120 18.19 8.34 -21.36
N ILE A 121 17.91 7.45 -22.31
CA ILE A 121 17.87 7.79 -23.74
C ILE A 121 16.51 7.40 -24.26
N GLU A 122 15.88 8.29 -25.02
CA GLU A 122 14.59 8.00 -25.61
C GLU A 122 14.74 7.03 -26.78
N GLU A 123 13.78 6.13 -26.91
CA GLU A 123 13.74 5.16 -28.00
C GLU A 123 13.80 5.82 -29.39
N SER A 124 13.15 6.97 -29.55
CA SER A 124 13.18 7.75 -30.79
C SER A 124 14.56 8.36 -31.09
N GLN A 125 15.37 8.63 -30.07
CA GLN A 125 16.75 9.09 -30.23
C GLN A 125 17.66 7.93 -30.65
N LEU A 126 17.48 6.75 -30.03
CA LEU A 126 18.20 5.54 -30.43
C LEU A 126 17.89 5.15 -31.87
N GLN A 127 16.62 5.13 -32.27
CA GLN A 127 16.20 4.85 -33.64
C GLN A 127 16.82 5.80 -34.67
N ARG A 128 16.85 7.11 -34.36
CA ARG A 128 17.49 8.09 -35.25
C ARG A 128 18.99 7.84 -35.38
N LEU A 129 19.65 7.45 -34.30
CA LEU A 129 21.06 7.13 -34.31
C LEU A 129 21.35 5.83 -35.09
N GLU A 130 20.51 4.80 -34.91
CA GLU A 130 20.58 3.54 -35.67
C GLU A 130 20.55 3.77 -37.18
N CYS A 131 19.73 4.71 -37.66
CA CYS A 131 19.65 5.05 -39.08
C CYS A 131 20.90 5.75 -39.64
N ILE A 132 21.74 6.34 -38.79
CA ILE A 132 22.92 7.12 -39.19
C ILE A 132 24.19 6.28 -39.04
N LEU A 133 24.20 5.32 -38.11
CA LEU A 133 25.37 4.48 -37.87
C LEU A 133 25.57 3.48 -39.03
N PRO A 134 26.78 3.39 -39.61
CA PRO A 134 27.07 2.43 -40.69
C PRO A 134 26.85 0.97 -40.28
N GLN A 135 27.03 0.67 -38.99
CA GLN A 135 26.78 -0.62 -38.36
C GLN A 135 26.22 -0.37 -36.96
N ALA A 136 24.88 -0.31 -36.86
CA ALA A 136 24.22 -0.25 -35.57
C ALA A 136 24.31 -1.63 -34.89
N PRO A 137 24.61 -1.69 -33.57
CA PRO A 137 24.55 -2.95 -32.83
C PRO A 137 23.10 -3.47 -32.81
N GLU A 138 22.93 -4.80 -32.85
CA GLU A 138 21.60 -5.42 -32.78
C GLU A 138 20.90 -5.13 -31.44
N ASP A 139 21.68 -4.97 -30.37
CA ASP A 139 21.17 -4.67 -29.02
C ASP A 139 21.24 -3.16 -28.71
N ARG A 140 20.06 -2.55 -28.52
CA ARG A 140 19.85 -1.16 -28.10
C ARG A 140 20.48 -0.84 -26.74
N SER A 141 20.58 -1.83 -25.86
CA SER A 141 21.20 -1.67 -24.55
C SER A 141 22.69 -1.37 -24.68
N VAL A 142 23.36 -2.03 -25.63
CA VAL A 142 24.78 -1.82 -25.95
C VAL A 142 24.99 -0.43 -26.52
N LEU A 143 24.14 0.00 -27.47
CA LEU A 143 24.21 1.35 -28.03
C LEU A 143 24.04 2.44 -26.96
N SER A 144 23.06 2.27 -26.07
CA SER A 144 22.82 3.21 -24.97
C SER A 144 24.01 3.31 -24.03
N ARG A 145 24.62 2.17 -23.68
CA ARG A 145 25.83 2.11 -22.85
C ARG A 145 27.01 2.81 -23.53
N GLN A 146 27.21 2.59 -24.82
CA GLN A 146 28.27 3.25 -25.59
C GLN A 146 28.10 4.77 -25.64
N LEU A 147 26.86 5.26 -25.78
CA LEU A 147 26.56 6.70 -25.76
C LEU A 147 26.90 7.33 -24.41
N LEU A 148 26.51 6.69 -23.30
CA LEU A 148 26.87 7.14 -21.97
C LEU A 148 28.39 7.10 -21.76
N GLU A 149 29.06 6.03 -22.21
CA GLU A 149 30.51 5.93 -22.12
C GLU A 149 31.23 7.04 -22.91
N LEU A 150 30.76 7.35 -24.12
CA LEU A 150 31.26 8.49 -24.90
C LEU A 150 31.08 9.80 -24.14
N LYS A 151 29.90 10.03 -23.54
CA LYS A 151 29.63 11.23 -22.73
C LYS A 151 30.58 11.33 -21.53
N VAL A 152 30.79 10.22 -20.82
CA VAL A 152 31.73 10.14 -19.68
C VAL A 152 33.16 10.40 -20.14
N ARG A 153 33.56 9.90 -21.31
CA ARG A 153 34.90 10.17 -21.86
C ARG A 153 35.05 11.65 -22.22
N SER A 154 34.03 12.28 -22.79
CA SER A 154 34.09 13.70 -23.16
C SER A 154 34.14 14.62 -21.94
N ASP A 155 33.35 14.34 -20.90
CA ASP A 155 33.27 15.18 -19.70
C ASP A 155 32.99 14.34 -18.43
N PRO A 156 34.01 13.69 -17.85
CA PRO A 156 33.81 12.79 -16.71
C PRO A 156 33.39 13.55 -15.44
N LEU A 157 33.87 14.78 -15.26
CA LEU A 157 33.56 15.58 -14.08
C LEU A 157 32.12 16.11 -14.13
N GLY A 158 31.66 16.60 -15.29
CA GLY A 158 30.29 17.04 -15.47
C GLY A 158 29.29 15.90 -15.23
N VAL A 159 29.55 14.72 -15.81
CA VAL A 159 28.70 13.53 -15.59
C VAL A 159 28.69 13.11 -14.12
N ALA A 160 29.85 13.11 -13.44
CA ALA A 160 29.92 12.77 -12.02
C ALA A 160 29.06 13.71 -11.15
N LYS A 161 29.09 15.02 -11.42
CA LYS A 161 28.27 16.01 -10.71
C LYS A 161 26.78 15.80 -10.99
N GLN A 162 26.40 15.57 -12.25
CA GLN A 162 25.01 15.30 -12.62
C GLN A 162 24.49 14.02 -11.95
N LEU A 163 25.28 12.94 -11.93
CA LEU A 163 24.91 11.70 -11.24
C LEU A 163 24.77 11.90 -9.72
N GLN A 164 25.59 12.74 -9.10
CA GLN A 164 25.46 13.07 -7.68
C GLN A 164 24.15 13.83 -7.39
N GLU A 165 23.79 14.77 -8.25
CA GLU A 165 22.51 15.47 -8.16
C GLU A 165 21.33 14.52 -8.34
N ILE A 166 21.35 13.69 -9.38
CA ILE A 166 20.30 12.68 -9.66
C ILE A 166 20.18 11.69 -8.48
N SER A 167 21.30 11.29 -7.86
CA SER A 167 21.28 10.40 -6.69
C SER A 167 20.61 11.06 -5.48
N THR A 168 20.85 12.35 -5.29
CA THR A 168 20.20 13.13 -4.22
C THR A 168 18.69 13.25 -4.47
N GLN A 169 18.30 13.53 -5.72
CA GLN A 169 16.89 13.56 -6.12
C GLN A 169 16.22 12.19 -5.96
N HIS A 170 16.92 11.11 -6.30
CA HIS A 170 16.46 9.75 -6.12
C HIS A 170 16.19 9.43 -4.64
N ASN A 171 17.13 9.72 -3.75
CA ASN A 171 16.95 9.46 -2.32
C ASN A 171 15.74 10.25 -1.76
N ASN A 172 15.57 11.50 -2.18
CA ASN A 172 14.40 12.30 -1.82
C ASN A 172 13.08 11.72 -2.36
N LEU A 173 13.11 11.11 -3.55
CA LEU A 173 11.97 10.39 -4.14
C LEU A 173 11.68 9.11 -3.36
N VAL A 174 12.70 8.32 -3.02
CA VAL A 174 12.57 7.09 -2.21
C VAL A 174 11.98 7.40 -0.84
N ASP A 175 12.42 8.46 -0.18
CA ASP A 175 11.87 8.86 1.12
C ASP A 175 10.39 9.23 1.02
N ALA A 176 10.00 9.98 -0.02
CA ALA A 176 8.60 10.30 -0.28
C ALA A 176 7.76 9.06 -0.61
N ALA A 177 8.30 8.15 -1.42
CA ALA A 177 7.67 6.88 -1.79
C ALA A 177 7.45 5.98 -0.55
N ASN A 178 8.45 5.92 0.34
CA ASN A 178 8.38 5.18 1.59
C ASN A 178 7.36 5.76 2.58
N GLN A 179 7.27 7.09 2.67
CA GLN A 179 6.25 7.75 3.49
C GLN A 179 4.84 7.49 2.94
N HIS A 180 4.67 7.55 1.62
CA HIS A 180 3.40 7.26 0.94
C HIS A 180 2.95 5.81 1.15
N SER A 181 3.85 4.83 0.95
CA SER A 181 3.54 3.41 1.15
C SER A 181 3.22 3.09 2.62
N GLN A 182 3.95 3.70 3.56
CA GLN A 182 3.69 3.56 4.99
C GLN A 182 2.32 4.14 5.38
N TYR A 183 1.93 5.30 4.83
CA TYR A 183 0.64 5.90 5.09
C TYR A 183 -0.52 5.00 4.62
N ILE A 184 -0.41 4.39 3.43
CA ILE A 184 -1.41 3.43 2.93
C ILE A 184 -1.48 2.22 3.88
N GLU A 185 -0.33 1.65 4.24
CA GLU A 185 -0.24 0.48 5.13
C GLU A 185 -0.92 0.71 6.48
N ILE A 186 -0.64 1.86 7.12
CA ILE A 186 -1.24 2.22 8.42
C ILE A 186 -2.77 2.28 8.32
N ASN A 187 -3.30 2.90 7.26
CA ASN A 187 -4.74 3.05 7.08
C ASN A 187 -5.42 1.71 6.73
N VAL A 188 -4.83 0.90 5.86
CA VAL A 188 -5.33 -0.45 5.54
C VAL A 188 -5.37 -1.32 6.81
N ALA A 189 -4.31 -1.31 7.62
CA ALA A 189 -4.26 -2.01 8.89
C ALA A 189 -5.35 -1.50 9.87
N GLY A 190 -5.58 -0.19 9.89
CA GLY A 190 -6.61 0.47 10.68
C GLY A 190 -8.02 -0.01 10.33
N PHE A 191 -8.39 0.05 9.04
CA PHE A 191 -9.68 -0.45 8.55
C PHE A 191 -9.86 -1.93 8.86
N ARG A 192 -8.85 -2.77 8.62
CA ARG A 192 -8.93 -4.21 8.93
C ARG A 192 -9.22 -4.47 10.41
N LYS A 193 -8.52 -3.78 11.32
CA LYS A 193 -8.73 -3.91 12.77
C LYS A 193 -10.13 -3.45 13.17
N LEU A 194 -10.60 -2.34 12.60
CA LEU A 194 -11.94 -1.81 12.85
C LEU A 194 -13.03 -2.81 12.41
N LEU A 195 -12.95 -3.29 11.17
CA LEU A 195 -13.91 -4.23 10.60
C LEU A 195 -13.92 -5.57 11.34
N LYS A 196 -12.74 -6.08 11.72
CA LYS A 196 -12.64 -7.29 12.55
C LYS A 196 -13.29 -7.10 13.93
N ARG A 197 -13.15 -5.92 14.53
CA ARG A 197 -13.78 -5.61 15.81
C ARG A 197 -15.30 -5.53 15.68
N HIS A 198 -15.78 -4.84 14.64
CA HIS A 198 -17.19 -4.76 14.29
C HIS A 198 -17.79 -6.16 14.12
N GLU A 199 -17.16 -7.00 13.29
CA GLU A 199 -17.59 -8.37 13.04
C GLU A 199 -17.71 -9.21 14.31
N LYS A 200 -16.74 -9.06 15.23
CA LYS A 200 -16.74 -9.77 16.52
C LYS A 200 -17.83 -9.28 17.48
N GLN A 201 -18.15 -7.99 17.46
CA GLN A 201 -19.00 -7.35 18.47
C GLN A 201 -20.48 -7.26 18.05
N ILE A 202 -20.77 -7.22 16.74
CA ILE A 202 -22.11 -7.01 16.20
C ILE A 202 -22.58 -8.29 15.49
N PRO A 203 -23.60 -8.99 16.02
CA PRO A 203 -24.15 -10.18 15.40
C PRO A 203 -24.68 -9.91 13.99
N GLN A 204 -24.60 -10.89 13.10
CA GLN A 204 -24.91 -10.72 11.67
C GLN A 204 -26.32 -10.18 11.41
N LYS A 205 -27.32 -10.58 12.21
CA LYS A 205 -28.71 -10.11 12.07
C LYS A 205 -28.91 -8.60 12.29
N PHE A 206 -27.93 -7.93 12.89
CA PHE A 206 -27.96 -6.49 13.19
C PHE A 206 -27.07 -5.65 12.26
N ARG A 207 -26.40 -6.29 11.29
CA ARG A 207 -25.48 -5.58 10.40
C ARG A 207 -26.26 -4.91 9.27
N SER A 208 -25.99 -3.63 9.06
CA SER A 208 -26.56 -2.84 7.97
C SER A 208 -25.96 -3.18 6.60
N ARG A 209 -24.73 -3.69 6.58
CA ARG A 209 -24.02 -4.12 5.37
C ARG A 209 -23.62 -5.58 5.43
N HIS A 210 -23.69 -6.24 4.28
CA HIS A 210 -23.15 -7.57 4.11
C HIS A 210 -21.62 -7.51 4.19
N MET A 211 -21.02 -8.42 4.97
CA MET A 211 -19.56 -8.56 5.05
C MET A 211 -19.10 -9.63 4.05
N PRO A 212 -17.96 -9.43 3.37
CA PRO A 212 -16.92 -8.44 3.68
C PRO A 212 -17.21 -7.07 3.04
N CYS A 213 -17.12 -6.00 3.84
CA CYS A 213 -17.14 -4.62 3.34
C CYS A 213 -15.77 -4.33 2.73
N LEU A 214 -15.67 -4.50 1.41
CA LEU A 214 -14.37 -4.55 0.76
C LEU A 214 -13.79 -3.16 0.47
N ASP A 215 -14.55 -2.06 0.41
CA ASP A 215 -14.12 -0.82 -0.26
C ASP A 215 -12.77 -0.22 0.16
N PHE A 216 -12.28 -0.49 1.37
CA PHE A 216 -10.92 -0.08 1.77
C PHE A 216 -9.80 -0.75 0.94
N HIS A 217 -10.07 -1.85 0.22
CA HIS A 217 -9.13 -2.42 -0.74
C HIS A 217 -8.72 -1.42 -1.81
N ARG A 218 -9.58 -0.43 -2.12
CA ARG A 218 -9.31 0.62 -3.10
C ARG A 218 -8.20 1.57 -2.68
N LEU A 219 -7.80 1.57 -1.40
CA LEU A 219 -6.65 2.34 -0.91
C LEU A 219 -5.34 1.89 -1.54
N VAL A 220 -5.23 0.59 -1.86
CA VAL A 220 -4.07 0.05 -2.56
C VAL A 220 -4.36 0.11 -4.05
N THR A 221 -3.93 1.20 -4.68
CA THR A 221 -4.18 1.44 -6.10
C THR A 221 -3.12 0.77 -6.97
N HIS A 222 -3.47 0.56 -8.24
CA HIS A 222 -2.50 0.15 -9.25
C HIS A 222 -1.40 1.21 -9.45
N THR A 223 -1.79 2.49 -9.45
CA THR A 223 -0.93 3.64 -9.67
C THR A 223 0.16 3.73 -8.60
N SER A 224 -0.19 3.65 -7.32
CA SER A 224 0.77 3.64 -6.22
C SER A 224 1.82 2.54 -6.40
N ARG A 225 1.39 1.30 -6.69
CA ARG A 225 2.31 0.18 -6.95
C ARG A 225 3.25 0.46 -8.11
N GLN A 226 2.72 0.99 -9.21
CA GLN A 226 3.50 1.30 -10.39
C GLN A 226 4.53 2.40 -10.15
N LEU A 227 4.17 3.45 -9.41
CA LEU A 227 5.09 4.53 -9.06
C LEU A 227 6.23 4.04 -8.15
N LEU A 228 5.94 3.14 -7.20
CA LEU A 228 6.96 2.48 -6.37
C LEU A 228 7.93 1.65 -7.23
N GLU A 229 7.41 0.90 -8.19
CA GLU A 229 8.22 0.08 -9.10
C GLU A 229 9.08 0.95 -10.03
N LEU A 230 8.52 2.00 -10.62
CA LEU A 230 9.26 2.96 -11.44
C LEU A 230 10.37 3.64 -10.63
N THR A 231 10.10 3.98 -9.36
CA THR A 231 11.12 4.52 -8.46
C THR A 231 12.26 3.52 -8.27
N ARG A 232 11.96 2.23 -8.06
CA ARG A 232 12.96 1.17 -7.93
C ARG A 232 13.83 1.05 -9.19
N GLN A 233 13.19 1.03 -10.36
CA GLN A 233 13.86 0.94 -11.66
C GLN A 233 14.79 2.14 -11.90
N LEU A 234 14.36 3.35 -11.56
CA LEU A 234 15.21 4.54 -11.63
C LEU A 234 16.44 4.41 -10.71
N GLY A 235 16.26 3.85 -9.51
CA GLY A 235 17.38 3.55 -8.61
C GLY A 235 18.41 2.60 -9.23
N SER A 236 17.96 1.54 -9.88
CA SER A 236 18.84 0.60 -10.61
C SER A 236 19.59 1.29 -11.74
N VAL A 237 18.92 2.12 -12.55
CA VAL A 237 19.56 2.89 -13.63
C VAL A 237 20.65 3.83 -13.10
N VAL A 238 20.40 4.51 -11.99
CA VAL A 238 21.39 5.40 -11.36
C VAL A 238 22.58 4.60 -10.83
N ALA A 239 22.35 3.46 -10.19
CA ALA A 239 23.41 2.57 -9.70
C ALA A 239 24.31 2.06 -10.85
N ASP A 240 23.70 1.60 -11.94
CA ASP A 240 24.41 1.12 -13.13
C ASP A 240 25.25 2.25 -13.76
N SER A 241 24.70 3.46 -13.80
CA SER A 241 25.40 4.64 -14.35
C SER A 241 26.64 5.02 -13.52
N TRP A 242 26.55 4.92 -12.19
CA TRP A 242 27.72 5.09 -11.32
C TRP A 242 28.79 4.02 -11.54
N GLN A 243 28.37 2.78 -11.77
CA GLN A 243 29.29 1.69 -12.07
C GLN A 243 30.01 1.92 -13.40
N LEU A 244 29.28 2.34 -14.45
CA LEU A 244 29.85 2.68 -15.74
C LEU A 244 30.84 3.85 -15.65
N LEU A 245 30.49 4.91 -14.92
CA LEU A 245 31.39 6.04 -14.68
C LEU A 245 32.69 5.58 -13.99
N SER A 246 32.58 4.73 -12.97
CA SER A 246 33.74 4.19 -12.25
C SER A 246 34.65 3.38 -13.17
N LEU A 247 34.07 2.46 -13.96
CA LEU A 247 34.81 1.65 -14.93
C LEU A 247 35.50 2.51 -16.00
N ALA A 248 34.83 3.54 -16.52
CA ALA A 248 35.38 4.43 -17.53
C ALA A 248 36.55 5.29 -17.00
N ILE A 249 36.49 5.72 -15.73
CA ILE A 249 37.58 6.44 -15.06
C ILE A 249 38.78 5.50 -14.86
N ASP A 250 38.54 4.27 -14.39
CA ASP A 250 39.61 3.29 -14.15
C ASP A 250 40.30 2.87 -15.46
N ALA A 251 39.53 2.66 -16.53
CA ALA A 251 40.04 2.28 -17.85
C ALA A 251 40.95 3.34 -18.49
N ARG A 252 40.78 4.63 -18.15
CA ARG A 252 41.67 5.71 -18.62
C ARG A 252 43.05 5.68 -17.99
N GLY A 253 43.25 4.91 -16.92
CA GLY A 253 44.53 4.82 -16.22
C GLY A 253 44.98 6.16 -15.62
N ARG A 254 46.28 6.28 -15.31
CA ARG A 254 46.88 7.48 -14.70
C ARG A 254 47.04 8.65 -15.69
N THR A 255 46.14 8.83 -16.65
CA THR A 255 46.12 10.07 -17.43
C THR A 255 45.73 11.20 -16.46
N HIS A 256 46.75 11.91 -15.96
CA HIS A 256 46.69 12.89 -14.88
C HIS A 256 45.97 14.19 -15.28
N THR A 257 44.74 14.09 -15.78
CA THR A 257 43.88 15.27 -15.86
C THR A 257 43.27 15.53 -14.49
N GLU A 258 43.33 16.77 -14.03
CA GLU A 258 42.73 17.18 -12.76
C GLU A 258 41.23 16.84 -12.71
N ALA A 259 40.54 16.96 -13.85
CA ALA A 259 39.13 16.59 -14.00
C ALA A 259 38.87 15.09 -13.72
N ALA A 260 39.71 14.18 -14.23
CA ALA A 260 39.56 12.75 -13.95
C ALA A 260 39.85 12.42 -12.48
N ALA A 261 40.83 13.09 -11.86
CA ALA A 261 41.12 12.93 -10.44
C ALA A 261 39.95 13.40 -9.55
N GLN A 262 39.33 14.52 -9.89
CA GLN A 262 38.13 15.02 -9.20
C GLN A 262 36.92 14.11 -9.41
N ALA A 263 36.68 13.62 -10.64
CA ALA A 263 35.63 12.66 -10.91
C ALA A 263 35.82 11.36 -10.12
N SER A 264 37.07 10.86 -10.02
CA SER A 264 37.41 9.69 -9.20
C SER A 264 37.10 9.94 -7.72
N LYS A 265 37.41 11.14 -7.20
CA LYS A 265 37.04 11.52 -5.83
C LYS A 265 35.53 11.49 -5.61
N LEU A 266 34.74 12.02 -6.56
CA LEU A 266 33.28 11.99 -6.49
C LEU A 266 32.73 10.56 -6.54
N CYS A 267 33.28 9.68 -7.36
CA CYS A 267 32.87 8.27 -7.40
C CYS A 267 33.11 7.55 -6.06
N ARG A 268 34.21 7.89 -5.36
CA ARG A 268 34.47 7.37 -4.00
C ARG A 268 33.53 7.97 -2.95
N GLN A 269 33.02 9.17 -3.20
CA GLN A 269 32.06 9.88 -2.36
C GLN A 269 30.62 9.70 -2.85
N ARG A 270 30.34 8.68 -3.67
CA ARG A 270 29.00 8.45 -4.21
C ARG A 270 27.99 8.34 -3.06
N PRO A 271 26.84 9.03 -3.14
CA PRO A 271 25.77 8.88 -2.16
C PRO A 271 25.31 7.42 -2.10
N GLU A 272 25.01 6.93 -0.90
CA GLU A 272 24.33 5.65 -0.73
C GLU A 272 22.90 5.80 -1.25
N LEU A 273 22.52 4.98 -2.24
CA LEU A 273 21.17 5.00 -2.80
C LEU A 273 20.23 4.29 -1.82
N HIS A 274 19.18 4.99 -1.40
CA HIS A 274 18.17 4.40 -0.52
C HIS A 274 17.33 3.37 -1.28
N GLU A 275 16.90 2.33 -0.57
CA GLU A 275 15.98 1.35 -1.15
C GLU A 275 14.51 1.73 -0.93
N VAL A 276 13.70 1.54 -1.97
CA VAL A 276 12.24 1.63 -1.87
C VAL A 276 11.73 0.44 -1.06
N LYS A 277 11.14 0.74 0.09
CA LYS A 277 10.35 -0.21 0.87
C LYS A 277 9.13 -0.56 0.04
N GLY A 278 8.96 -1.86 -0.23
CA GLY A 278 7.77 -2.36 -0.90
C GLY A 278 6.50 -2.05 -0.11
N LEU A 279 5.37 -2.46 -0.68
CA LEU A 279 4.11 -2.45 0.05
C LEU A 279 4.24 -3.36 1.29
N GLY A 280 3.65 -2.94 2.40
CA GLY A 280 3.64 -3.74 3.62
C GLY A 280 2.74 -4.97 3.51
N PRO A 281 2.80 -5.87 4.50
CA PRO A 281 2.04 -7.13 4.48
C PRO A 281 0.52 -6.92 4.40
N GLU A 282 -0.01 -5.81 4.94
CA GLU A 282 -1.44 -5.52 4.88
C GLU A 282 -1.86 -5.11 3.47
N CYS A 283 -1.04 -4.29 2.81
CA CYS A 283 -1.24 -3.94 1.40
C CYS A 283 -1.10 -5.16 0.47
N GLU A 284 -0.13 -6.04 0.70
CA GLU A 284 0.04 -7.27 -0.07
C GLU A 284 -1.17 -8.22 0.08
N MET A 285 -1.71 -8.34 1.29
CA MET A 285 -2.95 -9.06 1.54
C MET A 285 -4.11 -8.48 0.72
N VAL A 286 -4.24 -7.15 0.68
CA VAL A 286 -5.25 -6.47 -0.12
C VAL A 286 -5.08 -6.75 -1.62
N LEU A 287 -3.85 -6.72 -2.14
CA LEU A 287 -3.57 -7.07 -3.54
C LEU A 287 -3.92 -8.53 -3.85
N HIS A 288 -3.72 -9.45 -2.92
CA HIS A 288 -4.14 -10.84 -3.07
C HIS A 288 -5.66 -10.96 -3.16
N ILE A 289 -6.40 -10.27 -2.28
CA ILE A 289 -7.87 -10.20 -2.33
C ILE A 289 -8.34 -9.61 -3.66
N GLN A 290 -7.75 -8.50 -4.12
CA GLN A 290 -8.09 -7.88 -5.41
C GLN A 290 -7.87 -8.84 -6.58
N ARG A 291 -6.81 -9.67 -6.56
CA ARG A 291 -6.57 -10.70 -7.58
C ARG A 291 -7.65 -11.77 -7.56
N GLN A 292 -7.98 -12.31 -6.39
CA GLN A 292 -9.05 -13.31 -6.24
C GLN A 292 -10.40 -12.79 -6.74
N LEU A 293 -10.72 -11.52 -6.48
CA LEU A 293 -11.97 -10.89 -6.93
C LEU A 293 -12.01 -10.65 -8.44
N LYS A 294 -10.85 -10.46 -9.09
CA LYS A 294 -10.74 -10.27 -10.54
C LYS A 294 -10.81 -11.57 -11.34
N GLU A 295 -10.73 -12.74 -10.70
CA GLU A 295 -10.80 -14.05 -11.36
C GLU A 295 -12.21 -14.65 -11.23
N PRO A 296 -13.18 -14.28 -12.09
CA PRO A 296 -14.58 -14.69 -11.96
C PRO A 296 -14.80 -16.20 -12.05
N MET A 297 -13.88 -16.94 -12.71
CA MET A 297 -14.00 -18.39 -12.91
C MET A 297 -13.54 -19.23 -11.70
N ASN A 298 -12.70 -18.70 -10.80
CA ASN A 298 -12.24 -19.43 -9.62
C ASN A 298 -13.18 -19.29 -8.40
N GLY A 299 -14.02 -18.24 -8.38
CA GLY A 299 -14.96 -17.99 -7.28
C GLY A 299 -16.08 -19.03 -7.16
N GLN A 300 -16.57 -19.58 -8.28
CA GLN A 300 -17.62 -20.61 -8.25
C GLN A 300 -17.13 -21.94 -7.67
N MET A 301 -15.87 -22.31 -7.90
CA MET A 301 -15.30 -23.55 -7.36
C MET A 301 -15.01 -23.45 -5.85
N ILE A 302 -14.56 -22.29 -5.38
CA ILE A 302 -14.27 -22.06 -3.95
C ILE A 302 -15.56 -21.99 -3.12
N GLN A 303 -16.65 -21.42 -3.65
CA GLN A 303 -17.95 -21.43 -2.97
C GLN A 303 -18.57 -22.84 -2.90
N LEU A 304 -18.38 -23.66 -3.93
CA LEU A 304 -18.84 -25.06 -3.92
C LEU A 304 -18.01 -25.94 -2.96
N ALA A 305 -16.70 -25.68 -2.83
CA ALA A 305 -15.83 -26.41 -1.91
C ALA A 305 -16.04 -26.01 -0.43
N ALA A 306 -16.35 -24.74 -0.15
CA ALA A 306 -16.61 -24.24 1.21
C ALA A 306 -17.94 -24.74 1.81
N ASN A 307 -18.89 -25.17 0.96
CA ASN A 307 -20.21 -25.62 1.40
C ASN A 307 -20.29 -27.10 1.81
N PHE A 308 -19.22 -27.90 1.62
CA PHE A 308 -19.32 -29.34 1.80
C PHE A 308 -18.89 -29.90 3.16
N ASN A 309 -18.36 -29.11 4.11
CA ASN A 309 -18.01 -29.61 5.45
C ASN A 309 -18.15 -28.57 6.58
N GLY A 310 -19.39 -28.34 7.02
CA GLY A 310 -19.71 -27.82 8.36
C GLY A 310 -19.66 -26.29 8.57
N PRO A 311 -20.45 -25.76 9.53
CA PRO A 311 -20.58 -24.32 9.78
C PRO A 311 -19.37 -23.81 10.58
N SER A 312 -18.25 -23.63 9.91
CA SER A 312 -17.18 -22.77 10.42
C SER A 312 -17.42 -21.38 9.82
N PRO A 313 -17.80 -20.35 10.61
CA PRO A 313 -18.00 -19.00 10.09
C PRO A 313 -16.63 -18.51 9.59
N GLY A 314 -16.45 -18.59 8.27
CA GLY A 314 -15.18 -18.33 7.61
C GLY A 314 -14.76 -16.88 7.80
N PHE A 315 -13.67 -16.67 8.54
CA PHE A 315 -12.95 -15.40 8.51
C PHE A 315 -12.40 -15.19 7.10
N LEU A 316 -13.05 -14.33 6.33
CA LEU A 316 -12.70 -13.96 4.94
C LEU A 316 -11.36 -13.20 4.80
N TYR A 317 -10.74 -12.82 5.91
CA TYR A 317 -9.38 -12.30 5.92
C TYR A 317 -8.43 -13.42 6.29
N PRO A 318 -7.77 -14.07 5.31
CA PRO A 318 -6.69 -14.98 5.63
C PRO A 318 -5.71 -14.23 6.52
N LYS A 319 -5.33 -14.83 7.65
CA LYS A 319 -4.32 -14.25 8.53
C LYS A 319 -3.09 -13.99 7.65
N PRO A 320 -2.54 -12.76 7.62
CA PRO A 320 -1.36 -12.47 6.82
C PRO A 320 -0.33 -13.57 7.07
N ALA A 321 0.14 -14.21 6.00
CA ALA A 321 1.11 -15.28 6.11
C ALA A 321 2.32 -14.70 6.84
N VAL A 322 2.50 -15.09 8.11
CA VAL A 322 3.75 -14.80 8.81
C VAL A 322 4.78 -15.62 8.05
N PRO A 323 5.78 -15.01 7.40
CA PRO A 323 6.81 -15.78 6.73
C PRO A 323 7.35 -16.77 7.77
N ALA A 324 7.30 -18.06 7.44
CA ALA A 324 7.64 -19.12 8.36
C ALA A 324 9.09 -18.92 8.80
N ARG A 325 9.28 -18.23 9.93
CA ARG A 325 10.58 -18.11 10.57
C ARG A 325 10.94 -19.53 10.97
N GLY A 326 11.96 -20.07 10.32
CA GLY A 326 12.45 -21.42 10.55
C GLY A 326 12.43 -21.75 12.03
N ALA A 327 11.68 -22.77 12.41
CA ALA A 327 11.64 -23.31 13.75
C ALA A 327 12.97 -23.99 14.02
N ASN A 328 13.96 -23.23 14.48
CA ASN A 328 15.16 -23.71 15.16
C ASN A 328 15.82 -22.54 15.90
N ALA A 329 15.38 -22.30 17.14
CA ALA A 329 16.18 -21.69 18.21
C ALA A 329 15.36 -21.66 19.51
N GLN A 330 15.45 -22.73 20.30
CA GLN A 330 15.18 -22.64 21.73
C GLN A 330 16.48 -22.26 22.46
N HIS A 331 16.39 -21.18 23.25
CA HIS A 331 17.12 -20.88 24.50
C HIS A 331 18.65 -20.67 24.49
N GLN A 332 19.10 -19.43 24.75
CA GLN A 332 19.68 -19.00 26.05
C GLN A 332 20.11 -17.51 26.09
N HIS A 333 19.79 -16.88 27.24
CA HIS A 333 20.38 -15.76 28.01
C HIS A 333 20.85 -14.38 27.48
N GLN A 334 20.30 -13.36 28.18
CA GLN A 334 20.91 -12.21 28.90
C GLN A 334 22.19 -11.47 28.41
N HIS A 335 22.01 -10.15 28.25
CA HIS A 335 22.88 -9.00 28.51
C HIS A 335 24.26 -8.76 27.81
N GLN A 336 24.39 -7.48 27.41
CA GLN A 336 25.58 -6.63 27.19
C GLN A 336 26.17 -6.43 25.77
N HIS A 337 26.15 -5.13 25.41
CA HIS A 337 27.11 -4.30 24.67
C HIS A 337 28.00 -4.82 23.52
N GLN A 338 27.91 -4.05 22.42
CA GLN A 338 29.00 -3.56 21.55
C GLN A 338 29.74 -4.60 20.68
N GLN A 339 29.50 -4.56 19.36
CA GLN A 339 30.44 -4.09 18.34
C GLN A 339 29.99 -4.43 16.91
N GLN A 340 30.38 -3.55 15.99
CA GLN A 340 30.19 -3.58 14.55
C GLN A 340 30.89 -4.79 13.91
N THR A 341 30.21 -5.44 12.96
CA THR A 341 30.84 -5.96 11.73
C THR A 341 29.79 -5.93 10.61
N ALA A 342 30.19 -5.40 9.45
CA ALA A 342 29.35 -5.28 8.26
C ALA A 342 29.24 -6.62 7.52
N PRO A 343 28.06 -7.02 7.02
CA PRO A 343 27.96 -8.13 6.09
C PRO A 343 28.22 -7.68 4.64
N ILE A 344 29.05 -8.43 3.96
CA ILE A 344 29.33 -8.35 2.53
C ILE A 344 28.09 -8.88 1.78
N CYS A 345 27.34 -7.98 1.14
CA CYS A 345 26.24 -8.35 0.24
C CYS A 345 26.80 -8.83 -1.11
N LYS A 346 26.70 -10.14 -1.36
CA LYS A 346 26.74 -10.70 -2.72
C LYS A 346 25.32 -10.99 -3.15
N GLY A 347 24.72 -10.08 -3.92
CA GLY A 347 23.42 -10.31 -4.57
C GLY A 347 23.57 -11.14 -5.84
N PRO A 348 22.59 -12.00 -6.19
CA PRO A 348 22.58 -12.74 -7.45
C PRO A 348 22.23 -11.81 -8.63
N VAL A 349 22.93 -12.01 -9.75
CA VAL A 349 22.58 -11.41 -11.06
C VAL A 349 21.33 -12.12 -11.57
N VAL A 350 20.20 -11.42 -11.63
CA VAL A 350 18.98 -11.91 -12.27
C VAL A 350 18.93 -11.38 -13.71
N PRO A 351 18.80 -12.23 -14.74
CA PRO A 351 18.62 -11.76 -16.10
C PRO A 351 17.23 -11.14 -16.26
N ILE A 352 17.20 -9.87 -16.68
CA ILE A 352 15.98 -9.14 -17.02
C ILE A 352 15.64 -9.46 -18.48
N GLU A 353 15.03 -10.61 -18.73
CA GLU A 353 14.34 -10.90 -19.98
C GLU A 353 12.84 -10.94 -19.69
N GLY A 354 12.10 -9.97 -20.22
CA GLY A 354 10.63 -10.00 -20.18
C GLY A 354 9.93 -8.67 -19.90
N TYR A 355 10.23 -7.60 -20.65
CA TYR A 355 9.34 -6.44 -20.71
C TYR A 355 8.31 -6.63 -21.82
N GLY A 356 7.20 -7.29 -21.46
CA GLY A 356 5.98 -7.33 -22.26
C GLY A 356 5.34 -5.95 -22.34
N LYS A 357 4.82 -5.64 -23.53
CA LYS A 357 4.04 -4.46 -23.93
C LYS A 357 3.08 -3.98 -22.83
N ALA A 358 3.54 -3.07 -21.97
CA ALA A 358 2.67 -2.31 -21.09
C ALA A 358 2.10 -1.11 -21.86
N ASP A 359 0.77 -1.03 -21.87
CA ASP A 359 -0.05 -0.01 -22.51
C ASP A 359 0.45 1.41 -22.19
N ARG A 360 0.75 2.19 -23.24
CA ARG A 360 1.40 3.52 -23.20
C ARG A 360 0.42 4.67 -22.99
N SER A 361 -0.88 4.40 -22.84
CA SER A 361 -1.94 5.43 -22.83
C SER A 361 -1.96 6.38 -21.62
N TRP A 362 -1.37 6.01 -20.48
CA TRP A 362 -1.52 6.77 -19.22
C TRP A 362 -0.36 7.72 -18.88
N ILE A 363 0.83 7.58 -19.51
CA ILE A 363 1.92 8.58 -19.38
C ILE A 363 1.47 9.91 -20.00
N LEU A 364 0.59 9.89 -21.00
CA LEU A 364 -0.04 11.09 -21.54
C LEU A 364 -1.06 11.70 -20.58
N ALA A 365 -1.84 10.89 -19.84
CA ALA A 365 -2.87 11.38 -18.92
C ALA A 365 -2.30 12.18 -17.74
N ALA A 366 -1.15 11.74 -17.19
CA ALA A 366 -0.47 12.47 -16.11
C ALA A 366 0.15 13.80 -16.60
N ASN A 367 0.60 13.88 -17.86
CA ASN A 367 1.12 15.10 -18.45
C ASN A 367 -0.01 16.09 -18.82
N THR A 368 -1.17 15.61 -19.31
CA THR A 368 -2.33 16.49 -19.58
C THR A 368 -2.95 17.10 -18.33
N ALA A 369 -2.78 16.50 -17.15
CA ALA A 369 -3.28 17.07 -15.90
C ALA A 369 -2.38 18.18 -15.33
N ALA A 370 -1.11 18.25 -15.74
CA ALA A 370 -0.14 19.24 -15.26
C ALA A 370 -0.08 20.51 -16.14
N GLU A 371 -0.56 20.45 -17.39
CA GLU A 371 -0.57 21.59 -18.34
C GLU A 371 -1.94 22.30 -18.44
N GLY A 372 -2.93 21.92 -17.63
CA GLY A 372 -4.32 22.34 -17.78
C GLY A 372 -4.83 23.37 -16.76
N ASP A 373 -4.08 24.44 -16.48
CA ASP A 373 -4.65 25.63 -15.83
C ASP A 373 -5.22 26.55 -16.93
N GLY A 374 -6.46 26.24 -17.33
CA GLY A 374 -7.13 26.92 -18.44
C GLY A 374 -8.58 26.47 -18.59
N ILE A 375 -9.46 27.09 -17.80
CA ILE A 375 -10.90 27.33 -18.02
C ILE A 375 -11.49 26.62 -19.25
N LEU A 376 -12.34 25.59 -19.02
CA LEU A 376 -13.68 25.42 -19.60
C LEU A 376 -14.28 24.04 -19.27
N GLY A 377 -15.54 24.03 -18.82
CA GLY A 377 -16.52 23.02 -19.25
C GLY A 377 -16.79 21.83 -18.33
N MET A 378 -17.92 21.92 -17.63
CA MET A 378 -18.64 20.81 -17.00
C MET A 378 -19.02 19.69 -18.00
N ASP A 379 -19.32 18.54 -17.40
CA ASP A 379 -20.27 17.50 -17.81
C ASP A 379 -19.77 16.22 -18.49
N MET A 380 -20.47 15.16 -18.07
CA MET A 380 -20.43 13.75 -18.48
C MET A 380 -19.31 12.92 -17.88
N TRP A 381 -19.64 12.11 -16.88
CA TRP A 381 -19.56 10.64 -16.96
C TRP A 381 -20.58 10.03 -15.98
N ARG A 382 -21.78 9.70 -16.49
CA ARG A 382 -22.62 8.61 -16.01
C ARG A 382 -22.35 7.41 -16.91
N ASN A 383 -21.90 6.31 -16.32
CA ASN A 383 -22.38 4.94 -16.55
C ASN A 383 -21.59 3.98 -15.65
#